data_AF-A0A3A2Z508-F1
#
_entry.id   AF-A0A3A2Z508-F1
#
_cell.length_a   1.000
_cell.length_b   1.000
_cell.length_c   1.000
_cell.angle_alpha   90.00
_cell.angle_beta   90.00
_cell.angle_gamma   90.00
#
_symmetry.space_group_name_H-M   'P 1'
#
loop_
_entity.id
_entity.type
_entity.pdbx_description
1 polymer ?
#
loop_
_entity_poly.entity_id
_entity_poly.type
_entity_poly.pdbx_seq_one_letter_code
_entity_poly.pdbx_strand_id
1 'polypeptide(L)'
;MGVQHNVMNLFKEQGMSQQAGYDKIDALLRERVRDWYIALSQIPAINEQTDIETQKYIRGCEEVIVAALNWSFKANRYFGVHAAKVRETREVDII
;
A
#
# COMPACT_ATOMS: atom_id res chain seq x y z
N MET A 1 -22.12 -9.91 8.62
CA MET A 1 -22.08 -8.59 7.95
C MET A 1 -20.63 -8.16 7.89
N GLY A 2 -20.04 -8.12 6.69
CA GLY A 2 -18.65 -7.73 6.47
C GLY A 2 -18.56 -6.54 5.53
N VAL A 3 -17.43 -5.85 5.53
CA VAL A 3 -17.17 -4.75 4.59
C VAL A 3 -17.19 -5.30 3.17
N GLN A 4 -18.16 -4.89 2.36
CA GLN A 4 -18.31 -5.34 0.97
C GLN A 4 -17.21 -4.78 0.06
N HIS A 5 -16.72 -3.58 0.35
CA HIS A 5 -15.71 -2.89 -0.44
C HIS A 5 -14.29 -3.30 -0.02
N ASN A 6 -13.84 -4.44 -0.51
CA ASN A 6 -12.45 -4.91 -0.38
C ASN A 6 -12.08 -5.77 -1.60
N VAL A 7 -10.89 -5.57 -2.16
CA VAL A 7 -10.41 -6.35 -3.32
C VAL A 7 -10.33 -7.85 -3.01
N MET A 8 -10.14 -8.24 -1.74
CA MET A 8 -10.20 -9.64 -1.32
C MET A 8 -11.57 -10.28 -1.55
N ASN A 9 -12.67 -9.52 -1.44
CA ASN A 9 -14.00 -10.07 -1.70
C ASN A 9 -14.15 -10.42 -3.19
N LEU A 10 -13.68 -9.53 -4.08
CA LEU A 10 -13.64 -9.78 -5.52
C LEU A 10 -12.81 -11.02 -5.86
N PHE A 11 -11.65 -11.22 -5.20
CA PHE A 11 -10.83 -12.41 -5.42
C PHE A 11 -11.47 -13.69 -4.89
N LYS A 12 -12.17 -13.63 -3.75
CA LYS A 12 -12.95 -14.75 -3.23
C LYS A 12 -14.10 -15.12 -4.17
N GLU A 13 -14.82 -14.14 -4.73
CA GLU A 13 -15.87 -14.35 -5.73
C GLU A 13 -15.34 -14.98 -7.03
N GLN A 14 -14.07 -14.71 -7.37
CA GLN A 14 -13.36 -15.36 -8.48
C GLN A 14 -12.84 -16.77 -8.15
N GLY A 15 -13.16 -17.30 -6.97
CA GLY A 15 -12.75 -18.64 -6.54
C GLY A 15 -11.32 -18.75 -6.03
N MET A 16 -10.64 -17.63 -5.76
CA MET A 16 -9.28 -17.66 -5.20
C MET A 16 -9.30 -18.05 -3.72
N SER A 17 -8.28 -18.80 -3.29
CA SER A 17 -8.00 -18.99 -1.87
C SER A 17 -7.60 -17.65 -1.23
N GLN A 18 -7.73 -17.55 0.09
CA GLN A 18 -7.34 -16.33 0.81
C GLN A 18 -5.85 -16.00 0.62
N GLN A 19 -4.97 -17.00 0.69
CA GLN A 19 -3.55 -16.80 0.45
C GLN A 19 -3.27 -16.34 -0.99
N ALA A 20 -3.86 -17.00 -1.99
CA ALA A 20 -3.68 -16.60 -3.38
C ALA A 20 -4.18 -15.17 -3.65
N GLY A 21 -5.26 -14.75 -2.97
CA GLY A 21 -5.74 -13.38 -3.01
C GLY A 21 -4.72 -12.39 -2.43
N TYR A 22 -4.10 -12.69 -1.28
CA TYR A 22 -3.04 -11.86 -0.71
C TYR A 22 -1.80 -11.79 -1.60
N ASP A 23 -1.36 -12.92 -2.15
CA ASP A 23 -0.22 -12.99 -3.07
C ASP A 23 -0.48 -12.11 -4.31
N LYS A 24 -1.71 -12.14 -4.83
CA LYS A 24 -2.13 -11.29 -5.95
C LYS A 24 -2.13 -9.80 -5.57
N ILE A 25 -2.56 -9.43 -4.37
CA ILE A 25 -2.46 -8.04 -3.88
C ILE A 25 -1.00 -7.61 -3.78
N ASP A 26 -0.12 -8.44 -3.22
CA ASP A 26 1.32 -8.13 -3.13
C ASP A 26 1.93 -7.88 -4.52
N ALA A 27 1.62 -8.75 -5.48
CA ALA A 27 2.05 -8.56 -6.87
C ALA A 27 1.55 -7.23 -7.47
N LEU A 28 0.27 -6.90 -7.28
CA LEU A 28 -0.31 -5.63 -7.75
C LEU A 28 0.34 -4.41 -7.09
N LEU A 29 0.63 -4.46 -5.79
CA LEU A 29 1.30 -3.37 -5.07
C LEU A 29 2.72 -3.16 -5.59
N ARG A 30 3.50 -4.24 -5.78
CA ARG A 30 4.86 -4.17 -6.36
C ARG A 30 4.85 -3.60 -7.76
N GLU A 31 3.87 -3.99 -8.57
CA GLU A 31 3.69 -3.47 -9.92
C GLU A 31 3.43 -1.96 -9.89
N ARG A 32 2.57 -1.46 -8.99
CA ARG A 32 2.32 -0.02 -8.86
C ARG A 32 3.55 0.76 -8.38
N VAL A 33 4.35 0.20 -7.47
CA VAL A 33 5.62 0.82 -7.07
C VAL A 33 6.60 0.89 -8.23
N ARG A 34 6.70 -0.16 -9.05
CA ARG A 34 7.53 -0.14 -10.27
C ARG A 34 7.06 0.92 -11.25
N ASP A 35 5.75 0.95 -11.53
CA ASP A 35 5.17 1.89 -12.49
C ASP A 35 5.30 3.34 -12.01
N TRP A 36 5.25 3.59 -10.70
CA TRP A 36 5.57 4.88 -10.10
C TRP A 36 6.96 5.36 -10.50
N TYR A 37 8.01 4.55 -10.31
CA TYR A 37 9.37 4.91 -10.69
C TYR A 37 9.54 5.13 -12.19
N ILE A 38 8.84 4.34 -13.02
CA ILE A 38 8.82 4.56 -14.47
C ILE A 38 8.18 5.92 -14.78
N ALA A 39 7.04 6.25 -14.17
CA ALA A 39 6.38 7.53 -14.37
C ALA A 39 7.27 8.71 -13.93
N LEU A 40 7.96 8.59 -12.79
CA LEU A 40 8.92 9.61 -12.34
C LEU A 40 10.03 9.86 -13.37
N SER A 41 10.53 8.81 -14.03
CA SER A 41 11.56 8.94 -15.06
C SER A 41 11.10 9.64 -16.35
N GLN A 42 9.79 9.76 -16.54
CA GLN A 42 9.17 10.35 -17.73
C GLN A 42 8.73 11.79 -17.51
N ILE A 43 8.91 12.35 -16.32
CA ILE A 43 8.51 13.74 -16.02
C ILE A 43 9.41 14.70 -16.80
N PRO A 44 8.85 15.53 -17.69
CA PRO A 44 9.65 16.53 -18.40
C PRO A 44 10.04 17.67 -17.46
N ALA A 45 11.25 18.19 -17.64
CA ALA A 45 11.65 19.46 -17.04
C ALA A 45 10.91 20.61 -17.73
N ILE A 46 10.33 21.52 -16.95
CA ILE A 46 9.56 22.65 -17.48
C ILE A 46 10.32 23.95 -17.23
N ASN A 47 10.60 24.24 -15.96
CA ASN A 47 11.42 25.36 -15.50
C ASN A 47 11.78 25.13 -14.03
N GLU A 48 12.82 25.81 -13.55
CA GLU A 48 13.36 25.62 -12.19
C GLU A 48 12.29 25.69 -11.10
N GLN A 49 11.43 26.70 -11.11
CA GLN A 49 10.42 26.87 -10.07
C GLN A 49 9.36 25.77 -10.10
N THR A 50 8.88 25.39 -11.28
CA THR A 50 7.91 24.29 -11.43
C THR A 50 8.53 22.95 -11.07
N ASP A 51 9.78 22.72 -11.45
CA ASP A 51 10.50 21.47 -11.19
C ASP A 51 10.72 21.29 -9.68
N ILE A 52 11.08 22.36 -8.95
CA ILE A 52 11.21 22.34 -7.48
C ILE A 52 9.89 21.95 -6.80
N GLU A 53 8.78 22.57 -7.18
CA GLU A 53 7.48 22.27 -6.56
C GLU A 53 6.98 20.87 -6.93
N THR A 54 7.26 20.41 -8.15
CA THR A 54 6.97 19.04 -8.61
C THR A 54 7.71 18.02 -7.75
N GLN A 55 9.01 18.21 -7.49
CA GLN A 55 9.79 17.31 -6.65
C GLN A 55 9.30 17.29 -5.19
N LYS A 56 8.91 18.44 -4.63
CA LYS A 56 8.31 18.51 -3.29
C LYS A 56 7.01 17.72 -3.22
N TYR A 57 6.15 17.84 -4.24
CA TYR A 57 4.89 17.10 -4.30
C TYR A 57 5.12 15.59 -4.41
N ILE A 58 6.02 15.15 -5.30
CA ILE A 58 6.43 13.74 -5.44
C ILE A 58 6.88 13.18 -4.10
N ARG A 59 7.77 13.90 -3.39
CA ARG A 59 8.24 13.49 -2.07
C ARG A 59 7.09 13.32 -1.07
N GLY A 60 6.14 14.25 -1.07
CA GLY A 60 4.95 14.16 -0.23
C GLY A 60 4.12 12.90 -0.53
N CYS A 61 3.94 12.53 -1.80
CA CYS A 61 3.28 11.29 -2.19
C CYS A 61 4.01 10.05 -1.66
N GLU A 62 5.33 10.01 -1.76
CA GLU A 62 6.15 8.91 -1.24
C GLU A 62 6.07 8.78 0.29
N GLU A 63 6.09 9.92 1.00
CA GLU A 63 5.92 9.96 2.45
C GLU A 63 4.54 9.44 2.88
N VAL A 64 3.48 9.72 2.12
CA VAL A 64 2.13 9.18 2.38
C VAL A 64 2.11 7.66 2.30
N ILE A 65 2.82 7.04 1.35
CA ILE A 65 2.90 5.58 1.23
C ILE A 65 3.57 4.99 2.48
N VAL A 66 4.71 5.55 2.89
CA VAL A 66 5.45 5.10 4.08
C VAL A 66 4.63 5.32 5.36
N ALA A 67 3.94 6.46 5.47
CA ALA A 67 3.08 6.77 6.60
C ALA A 67 1.89 5.81 6.69
N ALA A 68 1.25 5.49 5.56
CA ALA A 68 0.14 4.56 5.49
C ALA A 68 0.55 3.15 5.96
N LEU A 69 1.73 2.66 5.51
CA LEU A 69 2.28 1.39 5.97
C LEU A 69 2.53 1.40 7.48
N ASN A 70 3.25 2.41 7.99
CA ASN A 70 3.55 2.50 9.42
C ASN A 70 2.28 2.60 10.27
N TRP A 71 1.33 3.43 9.86
CA TRP A 71 0.09 3.63 10.58
C TRP A 71 -0.77 2.37 10.60
N SER A 72 -0.86 1.63 9.48
CA SER A 72 -1.66 0.41 9.40
C SER A 72 -1.19 -0.68 10.38
N PHE A 73 0.11 -0.76 10.66
CA PHE A 73 0.67 -1.73 11.63
C PHE A 73 0.85 -1.18 13.05
N LYS A 74 0.82 0.14 13.24
CA LYS A 74 0.95 0.77 14.56
C LYS A 74 -0.39 1.05 15.22
N ALA A 75 -1.41 1.40 14.43
CA ALA A 75 -2.71 1.74 14.96
C ALA A 75 -3.47 0.48 15.42
N ASN A 76 -4.21 0.60 16.52
CA ASN A 76 -5.07 -0.47 17.02
C ASN A 76 -6.28 -0.75 16.10
N ARG A 77 -6.48 0.05 15.04
CA ARG A 77 -7.65 -0.05 14.14
C ARG A 77 -7.78 -1.42 13.49
N TYR A 78 -6.67 -2.01 13.04
CA TYR A 78 -6.69 -3.27 12.27
C TYR A 78 -6.34 -4.49 13.11
N PHE A 79 -5.47 -4.33 14.11
CA PHE A 79 -4.94 -5.44 14.91
C PHE A 79 -5.30 -5.36 16.41
N GLY A 80 -6.06 -4.33 16.83
CA GLY A 80 -6.46 -4.18 18.23
C GLY A 80 -5.27 -4.22 19.19
N VAL A 81 -5.41 -5.05 20.23
CA VAL A 81 -4.36 -5.30 21.24
C VAL A 81 -3.14 -6.05 20.67
N HIS A 82 -3.27 -6.69 19.51
CA HIS A 82 -2.21 -7.46 18.87
C HIS A 82 -1.28 -6.62 17.98
N ALA A 83 -1.56 -5.32 17.79
CA ALA A 83 -0.77 -4.45 16.91
C ALA A 83 0.74 -4.46 17.22
N ALA A 84 1.11 -4.49 18.50
CA ALA A 84 2.52 -4.57 18.91
C ALA A 84 3.19 -5.89 18.47
N LYS A 85 2.53 -7.03 18.72
CA LYS A 85 3.01 -8.37 18.33
C LYS A 85 3.14 -8.46 16.80
N VAL A 86 2.13 -8.02 16.05
CA VAL A 86 2.14 -8.03 14.59
C VAL A 86 3.29 -7.18 14.05
N ARG A 87 3.54 -6.01 14.64
CA ARG A 87 4.62 -5.12 14.19
C ARG A 87 6.02 -5.70 14.44
N GLU A 88 6.19 -6.41 15.55
CA GLU A 88 7.45 -7.06 15.91
C GLU A 88 7.73 -8.29 15.05
N THR A 89 6.75 -9.19 14.92
CA THR A 89 6.91 -10.50 14.28
C THR A 89 6.66 -10.48 12.78
N ARG A 90 5.87 -9.50 12.30
CA ARG A 90 5.30 -9.45 10.94
C ARG A 90 4.38 -10.62 10.62
N GLU A 91 3.86 -11.29 11.65
CA GLU A 91 2.92 -12.40 11.53
C GLU A 91 1.52 -11.95 11.97
N VAL A 92 0.50 -12.43 11.25
CA VAL A 92 -0.91 -12.14 11.54
C VAL A 92 -1.67 -13.45 11.66
N ASP A 93 -2.30 -13.66 12.82
CA ASP A 93 -3.19 -14.78 13.05
C ASP A 93 -4.51 -14.53 12.27
N ILE A 94 -4.81 -15.39 11.29
CA ILE A 94 -6.02 -15.31 10.47
C ILE A 94 -7.12 -16.13 11.14
N ILE A 95 -8.33 -15.54 11.28
CA ILE A 95 -9.56 -16.21 11.77
C ILE A 95 -10.33 -16.79 10.59
#